data_AF-A0A4E0RTR3-F1
#
_entry.id   AF-A0A4E0RTR3-F1
#
_cell.length_a   1.000
_cell.length_b   1.000
_cell.length_c   1.000
_cell.angle_alpha   90.00
_cell.angle_beta   90.00
_cell.angle_gamma   90.00
#
_symmetry.space_group_name_H-M   'P 1'
#
loop_
_entity.id
_entity.type
_entity.pdbx_description
1 polymer ?
#
loop_
_entity_poly.entity_id
_entity_poly.type
_entity_poly.pdbx_seq_one_letter_code
_entity_poly.pdbx_strand_id
1 'polypeptide(L)'
;MRGKEDYSKLWKDIAAFNHRLNLKDRGHLDELKRAHQPELLRTVYHLEPVPGQTGAVFLCNNSVVGIELAPDTAFWSDLHTPLVMYCYAPLGLINDVEGTTLWTGEILAVEKLKSLDDLQSRWSTLVAQRQERVNQWMDKLRALPILSSQVEQEQGQNQLLTIEIEDFVGQMVLQDQKPAYVSLSRKSDRK
;
A
#
# COMPACT_ATOMS: atom_id res chain seq x y z
N MET A 1 -20.49 -7.35 0.42
CA MET A 1 -20.43 -6.90 1.84
C MET A 1 -21.49 -5.82 2.20
N ARG A 2 -22.49 -5.56 1.35
CA ARG A 2 -23.43 -4.42 1.47
C ARG A 2 -24.59 -4.71 2.42
N GLY A 3 -25.11 -3.66 3.07
CA GLY A 3 -26.35 -3.72 3.87
C GLY A 3 -26.25 -4.37 5.25
N LYS A 4 -25.05 -4.72 5.72
CA LYS A 4 -24.82 -5.19 7.10
C LYS A 4 -23.94 -4.17 7.83
N GLU A 5 -24.53 -3.49 8.81
CA GLU A 5 -23.86 -2.53 9.71
C GLU A 5 -22.96 -3.23 10.75
N ASP A 6 -23.11 -4.55 10.90
CA ASP A 6 -22.30 -5.32 11.85
C ASP A 6 -20.91 -5.60 11.28
N TYR A 7 -19.90 -5.26 12.08
CA TYR A 7 -18.48 -5.52 11.83
C TYR A 7 -18.14 -7.03 11.87
N SER A 8 -19.05 -7.88 12.36
CA SER A 8 -18.88 -9.34 12.40
C SER A 8 -18.57 -9.97 11.04
N LYS A 9 -18.97 -9.31 9.94
CA LYS A 9 -18.63 -9.74 8.58
C LYS A 9 -17.13 -9.79 8.29
N LEU A 10 -16.30 -9.04 9.03
CA LEU A 10 -14.85 -9.00 8.87
C LEU A 10 -14.13 -10.00 9.78
N TRP A 11 -14.80 -10.54 10.81
CA TRP A 11 -14.14 -11.36 11.82
C TRP A 11 -13.51 -12.61 11.24
N LYS A 12 -14.16 -13.26 10.26
CA LYS A 12 -13.60 -14.44 9.60
C LYS A 12 -12.31 -14.10 8.86
N ASP A 13 -12.29 -12.99 8.13
CA ASP A 13 -11.13 -12.57 7.35
C ASP A 13 -9.98 -12.13 8.27
N ILE A 14 -10.30 -11.42 9.37
CA ILE A 14 -9.32 -11.03 10.39
C ILE A 14 -8.75 -12.27 11.11
N ALA A 15 -9.60 -13.26 11.42
CA ALA A 15 -9.18 -14.49 12.08
C ALA A 15 -8.23 -15.31 11.17
N ALA A 16 -8.58 -15.46 9.89
CA ALA A 16 -7.71 -16.08 8.88
C ALA A 16 -6.38 -15.32 8.72
N PHE A 17 -6.41 -13.99 8.72
CA PHE A 17 -5.22 -13.16 8.69
C PHE A 17 -4.33 -13.37 9.94
N ASN A 18 -4.92 -13.36 11.13
CA ASN A 18 -4.20 -13.63 12.38
C ASN A 18 -3.58 -15.04 12.36
N HIS A 19 -4.31 -16.04 11.86
CA HIS A 19 -3.79 -17.40 11.71
C HIS A 19 -2.58 -17.47 10.77
N ARG A 20 -2.61 -16.75 9.63
CA ARG A 20 -1.45 -16.65 8.72
C ARG A 20 -0.21 -16.07 9.38
N LEU A 21 -0.38 -15.22 10.40
CA LEU A 21 0.71 -14.66 11.21
C LEU A 21 1.08 -15.53 12.42
N ASN A 22 0.60 -16.77 12.51
CA ASN A 22 0.76 -17.66 13.67
C ASN A 22 0.23 -17.05 14.99
N LEU A 23 -0.77 -16.17 14.91
CA LEU A 23 -1.46 -15.60 16.06
C LEU A 23 -2.71 -16.41 16.41
N LYS A 24 -3.38 -16.03 17.50
CA LYS A 24 -4.64 -16.65 17.90
C LYS A 24 -5.69 -16.41 16.82
N ASP A 25 -6.38 -17.47 16.42
CA ASP A 25 -7.44 -17.47 15.41
C ASP A 25 -8.71 -16.77 15.95
N ARG A 26 -8.70 -15.43 15.92
CA ARG A 26 -9.73 -14.55 16.45
C ARG A 26 -9.96 -13.37 15.52
N GLY A 27 -11.21 -12.93 15.40
CA GLY A 27 -11.60 -11.80 14.54
C GLY A 27 -11.28 -10.42 15.12
N HIS A 28 -10.15 -10.26 15.82
CA HIS A 28 -9.74 -9.01 16.45
C HIS A 28 -8.33 -8.59 16.02
N LEU A 29 -8.19 -7.37 15.51
CA LEU A 29 -6.90 -6.77 15.17
C LEU A 29 -6.00 -6.52 16.40
N ASP A 30 -6.58 -6.56 17.60
CA ASP A 30 -5.84 -6.49 18.86
C ASP A 30 -4.80 -7.60 19.02
N GLU A 31 -5.02 -8.77 18.41
CA GLU A 31 -4.03 -9.86 18.45
C GLU A 31 -2.76 -9.46 17.67
N LEU A 32 -2.92 -8.94 16.45
CA LEU A 32 -1.82 -8.36 15.65
C LEU A 32 -1.12 -7.24 16.43
N LYS A 33 -1.91 -6.30 16.97
CA LYS A 33 -1.39 -5.16 17.71
C LYS A 33 -0.53 -5.59 18.90
N ARG A 34 -1.03 -6.51 19.74
CA ARG A 34 -0.31 -6.98 20.92
C ARG A 34 0.98 -7.72 20.57
N ALA A 35 0.97 -8.48 19.48
CA ALA A 35 2.11 -9.28 19.08
C ALA A 35 3.22 -8.47 18.37
N HIS A 36 2.84 -7.46 17.57
CA HIS A 36 3.75 -6.81 16.63
C HIS A 36 3.75 -5.27 16.68
N GLN A 37 3.23 -4.65 17.74
CA GLN A 37 3.18 -3.18 17.87
C GLN A 37 4.53 -2.49 17.52
N PRO A 38 5.69 -2.96 18.02
CA PRO A 38 6.97 -2.32 17.72
C PRO A 38 7.33 -2.36 16.23
N GLU A 39 7.11 -3.49 15.56
CA GLU A 39 7.42 -3.69 14.14
C GLU A 39 6.49 -2.86 13.25
N LEU A 40 5.20 -2.79 13.61
CA LEU A 40 4.23 -1.97 12.90
C LEU A 40 4.58 -0.48 13.03
N LEU A 41 4.89 -0.01 14.25
CA LEU A 41 5.32 1.37 14.48
C LEU A 41 6.62 1.70 13.75
N ARG A 42 7.59 0.78 13.76
CA ARG A 42 8.84 0.96 13.03
C ARG A 42 8.57 1.23 11.56
N THR A 43 7.66 0.49 10.93
CA THR A 43 7.31 0.70 9.52
C THR A 43 6.69 2.08 9.28
N VAL A 44 5.77 2.51 10.16
CA VAL A 44 5.16 3.86 10.09
C VAL A 44 6.23 4.95 10.13
N TYR A 45 7.21 4.84 11.04
CA TYR A 45 8.29 5.84 11.15
C TYR A 45 9.20 5.90 9.92
N HIS A 46 9.34 4.82 9.16
CA HIS A 46 10.16 4.83 7.93
C HIS A 46 9.39 5.37 6.72
N LEU A 47 8.07 5.49 6.81
CA LEU A 47 7.20 5.88 5.71
C LEU A 47 6.48 7.20 5.98
N GLU A 48 7.02 8.10 6.78
CA GLU A 48 6.37 9.37 7.11
C GLU A 48 5.99 10.19 5.85
N PRO A 49 4.80 10.81 5.81
CA PRO A 49 4.38 11.60 4.67
C PRO A 49 5.30 12.79 4.41
N VAL A 50 5.57 13.07 3.14
CA VAL A 50 6.29 14.29 2.75
C VAL A 50 5.32 15.48 2.65
N PRO A 51 5.79 16.73 2.87
CA PRO A 51 4.94 17.92 2.73
C PRO A 51 4.28 17.98 1.35
N GLY A 52 2.96 18.24 1.32
CA GLY A 52 2.20 18.33 0.07
C GLY A 52 1.73 16.97 -0.49
N GLN A 53 2.06 15.85 0.15
CA GLN A 53 1.63 14.53 -0.30
C GLN A 53 0.13 14.32 -0.07
N THR A 54 -0.55 13.84 -1.12
CA THR A 54 -1.98 13.47 -1.08
C THR A 54 -2.21 11.99 -1.32
N GLY A 55 -1.17 11.18 -1.43
CA GLY A 55 -1.32 9.76 -1.74
C GLY A 55 0.02 9.05 -1.92
N ALA A 56 -0.04 7.75 -2.15
CA ALA A 56 1.14 6.92 -2.35
C ALA A 56 0.81 5.68 -3.18
N VAL A 57 1.83 5.17 -3.86
CA VAL A 57 1.86 3.79 -4.36
C VAL A 57 2.69 2.99 -3.37
N PHE A 58 2.09 1.96 -2.79
CA PHE A 58 2.75 1.08 -1.82
C PHE A 58 3.37 -0.11 -2.53
N LEU A 59 4.65 -0.35 -2.24
CA LEU A 59 5.39 -1.51 -2.74
C LEU A 59 5.73 -2.45 -1.59
N CYS A 60 5.57 -3.74 -1.83
CA CYS A 60 6.10 -4.79 -0.98
C CYS A 60 6.88 -5.78 -1.87
N ASN A 61 8.13 -6.05 -1.50
CA ASN A 61 9.01 -6.94 -2.26
C ASN A 61 9.10 -6.61 -3.77
N ASN A 62 9.31 -5.33 -4.11
CA ASN A 62 9.34 -4.80 -5.48
C ASN A 62 8.05 -5.04 -6.31
N SER A 63 6.93 -5.27 -5.64
CA SER A 63 5.61 -5.38 -6.28
C SER A 63 4.67 -4.32 -5.74
N VAL A 64 3.89 -3.69 -6.61
CA VAL A 64 2.82 -2.78 -6.18
C VAL A 64 1.75 -3.59 -5.45
N VAL A 65 1.44 -3.20 -4.22
CA VAL A 65 0.44 -3.86 -3.36
C VAL A 65 -0.74 -2.96 -3.05
N GLY A 66 -0.58 -1.65 -3.22
CA GLY A 66 -1.70 -0.72 -3.10
C GLY A 66 -1.45 0.64 -3.73
N ILE A 67 -2.54 1.33 -4.02
CA ILE A 67 -2.56 2.65 -4.66
C ILE A 67 -3.58 3.49 -3.90
N GLU A 68 -3.12 4.62 -3.37
CA GLU A 68 -3.90 5.45 -2.47
C GLU A 68 -3.83 6.90 -2.93
N LEU A 69 -5.00 7.54 -2.99
CA LEU A 69 -5.18 8.96 -3.27
C LEU A 69 -6.24 9.50 -2.31
N ALA A 70 -5.85 10.48 -1.52
CA ALA A 70 -6.71 11.29 -0.67
C ALA A 70 -7.11 12.60 -1.38
N PRO A 71 -8.24 13.22 -0.97
CA PRO A 71 -8.70 14.48 -1.56
C PRO A 71 -7.75 15.65 -1.29
N ASP A 72 -7.07 15.64 -0.14
CA ASP A 72 -6.12 16.68 0.25
C ASP A 72 -5.07 16.15 1.24
N THR A 73 -4.11 17.01 1.58
CA THR A 73 -2.99 16.68 2.46
C THR A 73 -3.42 16.45 3.91
N ALA A 74 -4.49 17.12 4.38
CA ALA A 74 -4.97 16.96 5.74
C ALA A 74 -5.61 15.59 5.92
N PHE A 75 -6.46 15.20 4.97
CA PHE A 75 -7.05 13.87 4.92
C PHE A 75 -5.97 12.77 4.80
N TRP A 76 -4.96 12.98 3.95
CA TRP A 76 -3.83 12.05 3.84
C TRP A 76 -3.09 11.89 5.17
N SER A 77 -2.81 13.00 5.88
CA SER A 77 -2.14 12.97 7.18
C SER A 77 -2.92 12.15 8.22
N ASP A 78 -4.23 12.29 8.25
CA ASP A 78 -5.10 11.56 9.18
C ASP A 78 -5.18 10.07 8.83
N LEU A 79 -5.25 9.74 7.53
CA LEU A 79 -5.38 8.37 7.04
C LEU A 79 -4.05 7.60 7.07
N HIS A 80 -2.93 8.28 6.87
CA HIS A 80 -1.64 7.66 6.58
C HIS A 80 -1.22 6.64 7.65
N THR A 81 -1.21 7.05 8.91
CA THR A 81 -0.75 6.21 10.01
C THR A 81 -1.55 4.91 10.14
N PRO A 82 -2.89 4.93 10.28
CA PRO A 82 -3.65 3.68 10.37
C PRO A 82 -3.54 2.84 9.10
N LEU A 83 -3.45 3.46 7.92
CA LEU A 83 -3.31 2.76 6.66
C LEU A 83 -1.98 2.01 6.55
N VAL A 84 -0.86 2.68 6.82
CA VAL A 84 0.45 2.02 6.84
C VAL A 84 0.50 0.96 7.92
N MET A 85 0.03 1.26 9.12
CA MET A 85 0.15 0.39 10.27
C MET A 85 -0.65 -0.91 10.13
N TYR A 86 -1.87 -0.84 9.60
CA TYR A 86 -2.79 -1.99 9.61
C TYR A 86 -3.06 -2.60 8.24
N CYS A 87 -2.73 -1.93 7.13
CA CYS A 87 -2.91 -2.48 5.79
C CYS A 87 -1.58 -2.90 5.15
N TYR A 88 -0.53 -2.09 5.26
CA TYR A 88 0.71 -2.29 4.49
C TYR A 88 1.86 -2.90 5.30
N ALA A 89 2.10 -2.43 6.52
CA ALA A 89 3.13 -2.99 7.40
C ALA A 89 2.95 -4.50 7.68
N PRO A 90 1.71 -5.03 7.85
CA PRO A 90 1.55 -6.46 8.06
C PRO A 90 1.94 -7.34 6.88
N LEU A 91 2.04 -6.80 5.66
CA LEU A 91 2.54 -7.56 4.51
C LEU A 91 4.02 -7.96 4.69
N GLY A 92 4.81 -7.14 5.38
CA GLY A 92 6.18 -7.48 5.76
C GLY A 92 6.22 -8.66 6.74
N LEU A 93 5.35 -8.64 7.75
CA LEU A 93 5.23 -9.74 8.72
C LEU A 93 4.79 -11.05 8.06
N ILE A 94 3.86 -10.98 7.11
CA ILE A 94 3.43 -12.14 6.32
C ILE A 94 4.62 -12.72 5.54
N ASN A 95 5.41 -11.88 4.87
CA ASN A 95 6.58 -12.32 4.13
C ASN A 95 7.62 -13.02 5.01
N ASP A 96 7.82 -12.52 6.24
CA ASP A 96 8.73 -13.13 7.21
C ASP A 96 8.25 -14.53 7.63
N VAL A 97 6.95 -14.69 7.88
CA VAL A 97 6.35 -15.99 8.23
C VAL A 97 6.37 -16.96 7.05
N GLU A 98 6.08 -16.49 5.84
CA GLU A 98 6.04 -17.30 4.61
C GLU A 98 7.44 -17.60 4.05
N GLY A 99 8.51 -17.02 4.63
CA GLY A 99 9.89 -17.22 4.19
C GLY A 99 10.17 -16.62 2.81
N THR A 100 9.44 -15.58 2.44
CA THR A 100 9.59 -14.90 1.15
C THR A 100 10.98 -14.29 1.05
N THR A 101 11.68 -14.54 -0.07
CA THR A 101 13.00 -13.92 -0.31
C THR A 101 12.83 -12.41 -0.44
N LEU A 102 13.48 -11.67 0.45
CA LEU A 102 13.45 -10.21 0.48
C LEU A 102 14.19 -9.62 -0.71
N TRP A 103 13.52 -8.72 -1.41
CA TRP A 103 14.13 -7.86 -2.40
C TRP A 103 15.00 -6.84 -1.68
N THR A 104 16.31 -6.93 -1.91
CA THR A 104 17.31 -6.11 -1.23
C THR A 104 17.49 -4.73 -1.86
N GLY A 105 16.76 -4.43 -2.92
CA GLY A 105 16.97 -3.21 -3.70
C GLY A 105 18.26 -3.23 -4.49
N GLU A 106 18.52 -2.13 -5.19
CA GLU A 106 19.83 -1.83 -5.73
C GLU A 106 20.76 -1.35 -4.62
N ILE A 107 21.96 -1.93 -4.61
CA ILE A 107 23.00 -1.68 -3.63
C ILE A 107 23.97 -0.66 -4.21
N LEU A 108 24.33 0.35 -3.42
CA LEU A 108 25.40 1.27 -3.79
C LEU A 108 26.74 0.53 -3.75
N ALA A 109 27.38 0.35 -4.89
CA ALA A 109 28.69 -0.27 -4.98
C ALA A 109 29.75 0.63 -4.33
N VAL A 110 30.16 0.30 -3.11
CA VAL A 110 31.16 1.03 -2.32
C VAL A 110 32.55 0.41 -2.39
N GLU A 111 32.72 -0.72 -3.09
CA GLU A 111 34.02 -1.35 -3.25
C GLU A 111 34.91 -0.53 -4.20
N LYS A 112 36.21 -0.50 -3.89
CA LYS A 112 37.26 0.11 -4.73
C LYS A 112 36.98 1.58 -5.10
N LEU A 113 36.39 2.35 -4.18
CA LEU A 113 36.21 3.79 -4.35
C LEU A 113 37.58 4.47 -4.45
N LYS A 114 37.74 5.34 -5.46
CA LYS A 114 38.99 6.09 -5.67
C LYS A 114 38.95 7.49 -5.03
N SER A 115 37.75 8.05 -4.86
CA SER A 115 37.53 9.39 -4.30
C SER A 115 36.08 9.57 -3.85
N LEU A 116 35.79 10.71 -3.21
CA LEU A 116 34.41 11.12 -2.91
C LEU A 116 33.61 11.44 -4.17
N ASP A 117 34.26 11.95 -5.22
CA ASP A 117 33.61 12.20 -6.51
C ASP A 117 33.13 10.90 -7.17
N ASP A 118 33.90 9.81 -7.04
CA ASP A 118 33.51 8.47 -7.48
C ASP A 118 32.25 7.98 -6.72
N LEU A 119 32.21 8.19 -5.40
CA LEU A 119 31.03 7.87 -4.58
C LEU A 119 29.80 8.69 -5.01
N GLN A 120 29.96 10.00 -5.20
CA GLN A 120 28.88 10.89 -5.64
C GLN A 120 28.35 10.52 -7.02
N SER A 121 29.25 10.16 -7.95
CA SER A 121 28.87 9.69 -9.28
C SER A 121 28.04 8.40 -9.20
N ARG A 122 28.52 7.39 -8.45
CA ARG A 122 27.80 6.11 -8.26
C ARG A 122 26.45 6.31 -7.58
N TRP A 123 26.37 7.17 -6.57
CA TRP A 123 25.12 7.56 -5.92
C TRP A 123 24.15 8.18 -6.92
N SER A 124 24.61 9.12 -7.74
CA SER A 124 23.76 9.80 -8.73
C SER A 124 23.22 8.82 -9.78
N THR A 125 24.05 7.88 -10.24
CA THR A 125 23.61 6.79 -11.12
C THR A 125 22.56 5.90 -10.47
N LEU A 126 22.76 5.51 -9.20
CA LEU A 126 21.81 4.70 -8.45
C LEU A 126 20.45 5.40 -8.30
N VAL A 127 20.47 6.69 -7.96
CA VAL A 127 19.25 7.51 -7.84
C VAL A 127 18.52 7.59 -9.19
N ALA A 128 19.25 7.83 -10.28
CA ALA A 128 18.66 7.88 -11.62
C ALA A 128 18.01 6.53 -12.02
N GLN A 129 18.66 5.41 -11.71
CA GLN A 129 18.11 4.07 -11.97
C GLN A 129 16.82 3.81 -11.16
N ARG A 130 16.80 4.21 -9.89
CA ARG A 130 15.61 4.09 -9.04
C ARG A 130 14.45 4.94 -9.58
N GLN A 131 14.74 6.18 -9.98
CA GLN A 131 13.74 7.07 -10.56
C GLN A 131 13.17 6.51 -11.87
N GLU A 132 14.03 5.96 -12.74
CA GLU A 132 13.61 5.32 -13.98
C GLU A 132 12.67 4.13 -13.72
N ARG A 133 12.97 3.29 -12.73
CA ARG A 133 12.06 2.20 -12.34
C ARG A 133 10.72 2.73 -11.84
N VAL A 134 10.72 3.78 -11.01
CA VAL A 134 9.48 4.41 -10.54
C VAL A 134 8.65 4.90 -11.72
N ASN A 135 9.27 5.57 -12.70
CA ASN A 135 8.59 6.03 -13.90
C ASN A 135 7.97 4.86 -14.69
N GLN A 136 8.72 3.76 -14.86
CA GLN A 136 8.21 2.55 -15.53
C GLN A 136 7.00 1.93 -14.80
N TRP A 137 7.00 1.92 -13.47
CA TRP A 137 5.83 1.49 -12.69
C TRP A 137 4.66 2.43 -12.89
N MET A 138 4.88 3.74 -12.84
CA MET A 138 3.82 4.72 -13.03
C MET A 138 3.21 4.66 -14.43
N ASP A 139 4.03 4.47 -15.47
CA ASP A 139 3.55 4.33 -16.85
C ASP A 139 2.71 3.06 -17.02
N LYS A 140 3.14 1.94 -16.43
CA LYS A 140 2.34 0.71 -16.39
C LYS A 140 1.00 0.95 -15.69
N LEU A 141 1.02 1.55 -14.50
CA LEU A 141 -0.20 1.82 -13.72
C LEU A 141 -1.18 2.75 -14.47
N ARG A 142 -0.67 3.77 -15.16
CA ARG A 142 -1.50 4.68 -15.99
C ARG A 142 -2.13 3.99 -17.19
N ALA A 143 -1.48 2.96 -17.72
CA ALA A 143 -1.99 2.21 -18.86
C ALA A 143 -3.04 1.14 -18.47
N LEU A 144 -3.23 0.88 -17.17
CA LEU A 144 -4.16 -0.16 -16.73
C LEU A 144 -5.63 0.28 -16.96
N PRO A 145 -6.43 -0.52 -17.70
CA PRO A 145 -7.82 -0.21 -17.91
C PRO A 145 -8.66 -0.53 -16.67
N ILE A 146 -9.63 0.32 -16.37
CA ILE A 146 -10.70 -0.03 -15.44
C ILE A 146 -11.54 -1.12 -16.11
N LEU A 147 -11.47 -2.34 -15.57
CA LEU A 147 -12.17 -3.52 -16.09
C LEU A 147 -13.65 -3.48 -15.73
N SER A 148 -13.97 -3.06 -14.51
CA SER A 148 -15.35 -2.85 -14.09
C SER A 148 -15.45 -1.68 -13.11
N SER A 149 -16.61 -1.04 -13.12
CA SER A 149 -16.99 -0.02 -12.15
C SER A 149 -18.45 -0.23 -11.76
N GLN A 150 -18.74 -0.11 -10.46
CA GLN A 150 -20.08 -0.16 -9.94
C GLN A 150 -20.31 0.99 -8.98
N VAL A 151 -21.35 1.79 -9.26
CA VAL A 151 -21.81 2.84 -8.35
C VAL A 151 -22.39 2.19 -7.10
N GLU A 152 -21.80 2.53 -5.95
CA GLU A 152 -22.24 2.13 -4.62
C GLU A 152 -23.19 3.16 -4.03
N GLN A 153 -22.85 4.44 -4.20
CA GLN A 153 -23.59 5.56 -3.63
C GLN A 153 -23.36 6.82 -4.46
N GLU A 154 -24.39 7.66 -4.54
CA GLU A 154 -24.31 8.99 -5.12
C GLU A 154 -24.80 10.01 -4.10
N GLN A 155 -24.08 11.13 -3.99
CA GLN A 155 -24.46 12.25 -3.14
C GLN A 155 -24.06 13.57 -3.79
N GLY A 156 -25.03 14.25 -4.39
CA GLY A 156 -24.75 15.49 -5.14
C GLY A 156 -23.81 15.23 -6.31
N GLN A 157 -22.65 15.89 -6.32
CA GLN A 157 -21.60 15.74 -7.33
C GLN A 157 -20.63 14.58 -7.04
N ASN A 158 -20.81 13.88 -5.92
CA ASN A 158 -19.92 12.81 -5.49
C ASN A 158 -20.50 11.44 -5.84
N GLN A 159 -19.69 10.58 -6.46
CA GLN A 159 -20.03 9.19 -6.74
C GLN A 159 -19.00 8.26 -6.11
N LEU A 160 -19.44 7.38 -5.22
CA LEU A 160 -18.62 6.29 -4.69
C LEU A 160 -18.77 5.09 -5.63
N LEU A 161 -17.64 4.63 -6.14
CA LEU A 161 -17.52 3.50 -7.04
C LEU A 161 -16.71 2.39 -6.37
N THR A 162 -17.14 1.15 -6.52
CA THR A 162 -16.22 0.01 -6.46
C THR A 162 -15.63 -0.17 -7.85
N ILE A 163 -14.30 -0.22 -7.95
CA ILE A 163 -13.60 -0.40 -9.22
C ILE A 163 -12.67 -1.62 -9.17
N GLU A 164 -12.56 -2.28 -10.32
CA GLU A 164 -11.66 -3.39 -10.54
C GLU A 164 -10.75 -3.07 -11.73
N ILE A 165 -9.45 -3.27 -11.55
CA ILE A 165 -8.40 -3.02 -12.54
C ILE A 165 -7.51 -4.25 -12.48
N GLU A 166 -7.20 -4.94 -13.58
CA GLU A 166 -6.31 -6.13 -13.63
C GLU A 166 -6.06 -6.86 -12.29
N ASP A 167 -4.97 -6.53 -11.58
CA ASP A 167 -4.55 -7.15 -10.31
C ASP A 167 -5.09 -6.47 -9.04
N PHE A 168 -5.91 -5.43 -9.17
CA PHE A 168 -6.36 -4.54 -8.11
C PHE A 168 -7.88 -4.47 -8.00
N VAL A 169 -8.35 -4.27 -6.76
CA VAL A 169 -9.75 -3.99 -6.46
C VAL A 169 -9.81 -2.99 -5.31
N GLY A 170 -10.83 -2.14 -5.35
CA GLY A 170 -11.08 -1.21 -4.25
C GLY A 170 -12.12 -0.18 -4.61
N GLN A 171 -11.96 1.02 -4.05
CA GLN A 171 -12.96 2.08 -4.13
C GLN A 171 -12.37 3.37 -4.69
N MET A 172 -13.22 4.11 -5.39
CA MET A 172 -12.89 5.43 -5.93
C MET A 172 -14.07 6.36 -5.68
N VAL A 173 -13.78 7.60 -5.28
CA VAL A 173 -14.78 8.67 -5.26
C VAL A 173 -14.48 9.59 -6.44
N LEU A 174 -15.48 9.79 -7.29
CA LEU A 174 -15.48 10.86 -8.28
C LEU A 174 -16.18 12.08 -7.71
N GLN A 175 -15.54 13.25 -7.84
CA GLN A 175 -16.15 14.56 -7.62
C GLN A 175 -16.04 15.32 -8.95
N ASP A 176 -17.17 15.78 -9.49
CA ASP A 176 -17.23 16.45 -10.80
C ASP A 176 -16.52 15.65 -11.92
N GLN A 177 -16.74 14.33 -11.94
CA GLN A 177 -16.12 13.38 -12.87
C GLN A 177 -14.59 13.26 -12.77
N LYS A 178 -13.99 13.77 -11.70
CA LYS A 178 -12.56 13.63 -11.41
C LYS A 178 -12.32 12.77 -10.18
N PRO A 179 -11.31 11.89 -10.17
CA PRO A 179 -10.94 11.15 -8.98
C PRO A 179 -10.56 12.11 -7.84
N ALA A 180 -11.32 12.09 -6.75
CA ALA A 180 -11.04 12.81 -5.52
C ALA A 180 -10.48 11.88 -4.44
N TYR A 181 -10.84 10.60 -4.48
CA TYR A 181 -10.27 9.58 -3.62
C TYR A 181 -10.11 8.27 -4.39
N VAL A 182 -9.04 7.54 -4.14
CA VAL A 182 -8.79 6.20 -4.68
C VAL A 182 -8.14 5.37 -3.58
N SER A 183 -8.65 4.16 -3.35
CA SER A 183 -7.98 3.16 -2.53
C SER A 183 -8.11 1.82 -3.21
N LEU A 184 -6.98 1.31 -3.71
CA LEU A 184 -6.88 0.06 -4.43
C LEU A 184 -5.89 -0.84 -3.73
N SER A 185 -6.31 -2.06 -3.48
CA SER A 185 -5.46 -3.12 -2.94
C SER A 185 -5.28 -4.20 -3.99
N ARG A 186 -4.10 -4.84 -4.00
CA ARG A 186 -3.89 -6.00 -4.86
C ARG A 186 -4.87 -7.09 -4.45
N LYS A 187 -5.51 -7.73 -5.43
CA LYS A 187 -6.37 -8.88 -5.23
C LYS A 187 -5.56 -9.95 -4.50
N SER A 188 -6.08 -10.46 -3.40
CA SER A 188 -5.51 -11.66 -2.81
C SER A 188 -5.73 -12.82 -3.78
N ASP A 189 -4.71 -13.66 -3.97
CA ASP A 189 -4.89 -14.97 -4.57
C ASP A 189 -5.88 -15.73 -3.67
N ARG A 190 -7.18 -15.63 -3.99
CA ARG A 190 -8.19 -16.50 -3.40
C ARG A 190 -7.93 -17.90 -3.96
N LYS A 191 -7.03 -18.63 -3.32
CA LYS A 191 -7.01 -20.09 -3.38
C LYS A 191 -7.93 -20.65 -2.32
#